data_AF-A0A1S1U508-F1
#
_entry.id   AF-A0A1S1U508-F1
#
_cell.length_a   1.000
_cell.length_b   1.000
_cell.length_c   1.000
_cell.angle_alpha   90.00
_cell.angle_beta   90.00
_cell.angle_gamma   90.00
#
_symmetry.space_group_name_H-M   'P 1'
#
loop_
_entity.id
_entity.type
_entity.pdbx_description
1 polymer ?
#
loop_
_entity_poly.entity_id
_entity_poly.type
_entity_poly.pdbx_seq_one_letter_code
_entity_poly.pdbx_strand_id
1 'polypeptide(L)'
;MLTTSDVSTLITLETEYNAAVEHRSAAREVANSADFQFRATLEVCEHAINLQRALEKNRFHEVHEAFTPVHRMLMDMQRETEALYQHADAAYKNAHTAAKKSFYAVKEARVSATSGAPQTHSGTDEILLKDIS
;
A
#
# COMPACT_ATOMS: atom_id res chain seq x y z
N MET A 1 -22.10 -31.57 -11.58
CA MET A 1 -22.78 -30.42 -12.21
C MET A 1 -22.93 -29.37 -11.13
N LEU A 2 -22.50 -28.12 -11.36
CA LEU A 2 -22.61 -27.04 -10.35
C LEU A 2 -24.09 -26.76 -10.06
N THR A 3 -24.46 -26.58 -8.80
CA THR A 3 -25.83 -26.17 -8.46
C THR A 3 -26.00 -24.67 -8.73
N THR A 4 -27.24 -24.23 -8.95
CA THR A 4 -27.56 -22.79 -9.05
C THR A 4 -27.15 -22.01 -7.79
N SER A 5 -27.17 -22.66 -6.61
CA SER A 5 -26.69 -22.09 -5.36
C SER A 5 -25.16 -21.89 -5.35
N ASP A 6 -24.40 -22.85 -5.88
CA ASP A 6 -22.93 -22.75 -5.99
C ASP A 6 -22.54 -21.60 -6.93
N VAL A 7 -23.23 -21.49 -8.07
CA VAL A 7 -23.01 -20.41 -9.04
C VAL A 7 -23.34 -19.05 -8.43
N SER A 8 -24.47 -18.91 -7.73
CA SER A 8 -24.82 -17.65 -7.06
C SER A 8 -23.81 -17.25 -5.99
N THR A 9 -23.30 -18.21 -5.22
CA THR A 9 -22.30 -17.96 -4.16
C THR A 9 -20.98 -17.50 -4.76
N LEU A 10 -20.54 -18.16 -5.83
CA LEU A 10 -19.31 -17.79 -6.56
C LEU A 10 -19.40 -16.38 -7.14
N ILE A 11 -20.53 -16.01 -7.77
CA ILE A 11 -20.73 -14.66 -8.33
C ILE A 11 -20.63 -13.59 -7.24
N THR A 12 -21.25 -13.81 -6.07
CA THR A 12 -21.17 -12.87 -4.95
C THR A 12 -19.72 -12.71 -4.46
N LEU A 13 -19.02 -13.82 -4.21
CA LEU A 13 -17.65 -13.78 -3.72
C LEU A 13 -16.68 -13.15 -4.73
N GLU A 14 -16.86 -13.40 -6.03
CA GLU A 14 -16.06 -12.77 -7.08
C GLU A 14 -16.31 -11.26 -7.16
N THR A 15 -17.55 -10.83 -6.98
CA THR A 15 -17.92 -9.41 -6.91
C THR A 15 -17.25 -8.73 -5.71
N GLU A 16 -17.32 -9.36 -4.53
CA GLU A 16 -16.66 -8.87 -3.32
C GLU A 16 -15.14 -8.84 -3.45
N TYR A 17 -14.55 -9.84 -4.10
CA TYR A 17 -13.12 -9.86 -4.38
C TYR A 17 -12.70 -8.72 -5.32
N ASN A 18 -13.44 -8.50 -6.41
CA ASN A 18 -13.14 -7.41 -7.35
C ASN A 18 -13.21 -6.04 -6.66
N ALA A 19 -14.26 -5.79 -5.85
CA ALA A 19 -14.36 -4.57 -5.05
C ALA A 19 -13.19 -4.41 -4.07
N ALA A 20 -12.75 -5.49 -3.42
CA ALA A 20 -11.59 -5.46 -2.53
C ALA A 20 -10.27 -5.18 -3.29
N VAL A 21 -10.13 -5.67 -4.52
CA VAL A 21 -8.97 -5.38 -5.38
C VAL A 21 -8.94 -3.92 -5.80
N GLU A 22 -10.08 -3.34 -6.19
CA GLU A 22 -10.20 -1.92 -6.53
C GLU A 22 -9.85 -1.03 -5.32
N HIS A 23 -10.42 -1.34 -4.15
CA HIS A 23 -10.10 -0.61 -2.92
C HIS A 23 -8.62 -0.71 -2.55
N ARG A 24 -8.00 -1.89 -2.70
CA ARG A 24 -6.55 -2.07 -2.51
C ARG A 24 -5.75 -1.23 -3.49
N SER A 25 -6.16 -1.15 -4.76
CA SER A 25 -5.48 -0.34 -5.77
C SER A 25 -5.50 1.14 -5.40
N ALA A 26 -6.66 1.68 -5.05
CA ALA A 26 -6.80 3.07 -4.60
C ALA A 26 -5.96 3.34 -3.34
N ALA A 27 -5.99 2.44 -2.35
CA ALA A 27 -5.18 2.58 -1.13
C ALA A 27 -3.67 2.56 -1.44
N ARG A 28 -3.23 1.79 -2.44
CA ARG A 28 -1.83 1.76 -2.87
C ARG A 28 -1.39 3.08 -3.48
N GLU A 29 -2.22 3.70 -4.31
CA GLU A 29 -1.92 5.00 -4.92
C GLU A 29 -1.75 6.09 -3.86
N VAL A 30 -2.65 6.11 -2.86
CA VAL A 30 -2.56 7.03 -1.72
C VAL A 30 -1.28 6.79 -0.92
N ALA A 31 -0.95 5.53 -0.61
CA ALA A 31 0.28 5.18 0.10
C ALA A 31 1.55 5.59 -0.66
N ASN A 32 1.59 5.36 -1.98
CA ASN A 32 2.71 5.78 -2.82
C ASN A 32 2.88 7.30 -2.84
N SER A 33 1.78 8.04 -2.96
CA SER A 33 1.82 9.50 -2.92
C SER A 33 2.32 10.02 -1.57
N ALA A 34 1.88 9.41 -0.47
CA ALA A 34 2.33 9.79 0.87
C ALA A 34 3.81 9.45 1.11
N ASP A 35 4.29 8.28 0.65
CA ASP A 35 5.72 7.91 0.70
C ASP A 35 6.58 8.90 -0.09
N PHE A 36 6.15 9.28 -1.29
CA PHE A 36 6.85 10.28 -2.09
C PHE A 36 6.94 11.63 -1.36
N GLN A 37 5.82 12.13 -0.82
CA GLN A 37 5.81 13.40 -0.07
C GLN A 37 6.70 13.34 1.18
N PHE A 38 6.68 12.23 1.91
CA PHE A 38 7.52 12.04 3.08
C PHE A 38 9.00 12.05 2.71
N ARG A 39 9.42 11.28 1.69
CA ARG A 39 10.82 11.27 1.22
C ARG A 39 11.27 12.63 0.72
N ALA A 40 10.46 13.31 -0.08
CA ALA A 40 10.77 14.66 -0.56
C ALA A 40 10.94 15.63 0.62
N THR A 41 10.13 15.51 1.67
CA THR A 41 10.24 16.34 2.87
C THR A 41 11.54 16.04 3.63
N LEU A 42 11.94 14.77 3.74
CA LEU A 42 13.22 14.39 4.34
C LEU A 42 14.41 14.97 3.59
N GLU A 43 14.40 14.94 2.25
CA GLU A 43 15.45 15.52 1.42
C GLU A 43 15.56 17.04 1.63
N VAL A 44 14.42 17.75 1.67
CA VAL A 44 14.40 19.19 1.96
C VAL A 44 14.94 19.48 3.37
N CYS A 45 14.55 18.70 4.38
CA CYS A 45 15.06 18.84 5.74
C CYS A 45 16.58 18.64 5.81
N GLU A 46 17.10 17.62 5.11
CA GLU A 46 18.54 17.36 5.04
C GLU A 46 19.29 18.52 4.37
N HIS A 47 18.78 19.03 3.25
CA HIS A 47 19.37 20.19 2.57
C HIS A 47 19.39 21.43 3.45
N ALA A 48 18.31 21.69 4.19
CA ALA A 48 18.24 22.81 5.12
C ALA A 48 19.27 22.69 6.25
N ILE A 49 19.42 21.50 6.85
CA ILE A 49 20.43 21.24 7.88
C ILE A 49 21.84 21.44 7.33
N ASN A 50 22.11 20.97 6.11
CA ASN A 50 23.41 21.14 5.48
C ASN A 50 23.72 22.61 5.16
N LEU A 51 22.72 23.38 4.71
CA LEU A 51 22.85 24.82 4.51
C LEU A 51 23.13 25.56 5.83
N GLN A 52 22.40 25.24 6.90
CA GLN A 52 22.64 25.81 8.23
C GLN A 52 24.09 25.58 8.68
N ARG A 53 24.56 24.32 8.60
CA ARG A 53 25.94 23.97 8.94
C ARG A 53 26.97 24.72 8.09
N ALA A 54 26.69 24.97 6.82
CA ALA A 54 27.57 25.73 5.95
C ALA A 54 27.61 27.22 6.35
N LEU A 55 26.47 27.82 6.71
CA LEU A 55 26.39 29.21 7.16
C LEU A 55 27.09 29.43 8.49
N GLU A 56 26.92 28.52 9.45
CA GLU A 56 27.62 28.51 10.74
C GLU A 56 29.15 28.48 10.56
N LYS A 57 29.66 27.62 9.68
CA LYS A 57 31.10 27.53 9.34
C LYS A 57 31.65 28.85 8.80
N ASN A 58 30.85 29.59 8.04
CA ASN A 58 31.25 30.87 7.45
C ASN A 58 31.07 32.07 8.39
N ARG A 59 30.77 31.83 9.69
CA ARG A 59 30.63 32.86 10.72
C ARG A 59 29.54 33.90 10.43
N PHE A 60 28.53 33.56 9.65
CA PHE A 60 27.33 34.38 9.49
C PHE A 60 26.41 34.19 10.71
N HIS A 61 26.77 34.79 11.86
CA HIS A 61 26.08 34.58 13.14
C HIS A 61 24.69 35.24 13.18
N GLU A 62 24.45 36.28 12.37
CA GLU A 62 23.13 36.92 12.20
C GLU A 62 22.08 36.00 11.56
N VAL A 63 22.52 34.88 10.96
CA VAL A 63 21.64 33.96 10.24
C VAL A 63 20.99 32.92 11.16
N HIS A 64 21.46 32.78 12.39
CA HIS A 64 20.94 31.80 13.34
C HIS A 64 19.50 32.11 13.79
N GLU A 65 19.18 33.39 14.03
CA GLU A 65 17.83 33.84 14.37
C GLU A 65 16.88 33.73 13.18
N ALA A 66 17.36 34.02 11.97
CA ALA A 66 16.58 33.90 10.74
C ALA A 66 16.27 32.44 10.36
N PHE A 67 17.13 31.50 10.73
CA PHE A 67 16.98 30.08 10.39
C PHE A 67 16.04 29.31 11.33
N THR A 68 15.87 29.79 12.56
CA THR A 68 15.07 29.11 13.59
C THR A 68 13.59 28.89 13.18
N PRO A 69 12.88 29.87 12.56
CA PRO A 69 11.53 29.65 12.06
C PRO A 69 11.45 28.62 10.93
N VAL A 70 12.43 28.64 10.01
CA VAL A 70 12.51 27.69 8.88
C VAL A 70 12.72 26.28 9.40
N HIS A 71 13.61 26.11 10.37
CA HIS A 71 13.86 24.81 10.99
C HIS A 71 12.60 24.25 11.68
N ARG A 72 11.86 25.09 12.42
CA ARG A 72 10.60 24.67 13.06
C ARG A 72 9.57 24.23 12.02
N MET A 73 9.36 25.03 10.98
CA MET A 73 8.43 24.70 9.90
C MET A 73 8.79 23.35 9.24
N LEU A 74 10.07 23.11 8.98
CA LEU A 74 10.54 21.85 8.40
C LEU A 74 10.30 20.65 9.32
N MET A 75 10.53 20.80 10.63
CA MET A 75 10.24 19.75 11.61
C MET A 75 8.75 19.45 11.72
N ASP A 76 7.90 20.47 11.63
CA ASP A 76 6.44 20.30 11.64
C ASP A 76 5.98 19.60 10.35
N MET A 77 6.47 20.03 9.19
CA MET A 77 6.21 19.35 7.91
C MET A 77 6.67 17.88 7.91
N GLN A 78 7.85 17.60 8.47
CA GLN A 78 8.36 16.24 8.57
C GLN A 78 7.43 15.36 9.44
N ARG A 79 6.96 15.88 10.58
CA ARG A 79 6.02 15.15 11.45
C ARG A 79 4.68 14.89 10.78
N GLU A 80 4.13 15.90 10.11
CA GLU A 80 2.85 15.78 9.41
C GLU A 80 2.92 14.76 8.28
N THR A 81 3.97 14.84 7.45
CA THR A 81 4.17 13.91 6.33
C THR A 81 4.49 12.49 6.79
N GLU A 82 5.21 12.33 7.90
CA GLU A 82 5.43 11.02 8.53
C GLU A 82 4.11 10.41 9.00
N ALA A 83 3.27 11.18 9.69
CA ALA A 83 1.97 10.70 10.16
C ALA A 83 1.04 10.32 9.01
N LEU A 84 1.01 11.14 7.95
CA LEU A 84 0.24 10.83 6.73
C LEU A 84 0.73 9.55 6.06
N TYR A 85 2.05 9.37 5.93
CA TYR A 85 2.65 8.16 5.38
C TYR A 85 2.28 6.92 6.20
N GLN A 86 2.46 6.97 7.52
CA GLN A 86 2.12 5.85 8.41
C GLN A 86 0.64 5.47 8.33
N HIS A 87 -0.26 6.46 8.29
CA HIS A 87 -1.69 6.23 8.15
C HIS A 87 -2.05 5.60 6.79
N ALA A 88 -1.49 6.13 5.69
CA ALA A 88 -1.73 5.61 4.35
C ALA A 88 -1.18 4.18 4.16
N ASP A 89 0.01 3.90 4.68
CA ASP A 89 0.62 2.57 4.67
C ASP A 89 -0.21 1.56 5.49
N ALA A 90 -0.70 1.95 6.67
CA ALA A 90 -1.59 1.12 7.46
C ALA A 90 -2.91 0.81 6.72
N ALA A 91 -3.52 1.83 6.09
CA ALA A 91 -4.73 1.65 5.29
C ALA A 91 -4.50 0.70 4.10
N TYR A 92 -3.36 0.84 3.41
CA TYR A 92 -2.97 -0.08 2.34
C TYR A 92 -2.79 -1.51 2.83
N LYS A 93 -2.08 -1.73 3.95
CA LYS A 93 -1.89 -3.06 4.55
C LYS A 93 -3.23 -3.72 4.92
N ASN A 94 -4.16 -2.95 5.48
CA ASN A 94 -5.51 -3.42 5.78
C ASN A 94 -6.27 -3.81 4.52
N ALA A 95 -6.26 -2.95 3.49
CA ALA A 95 -6.91 -3.23 2.21
C ALA A 95 -6.29 -4.45 1.49
N HIS A 96 -4.97 -4.61 1.56
CA HIS A 96 -4.26 -5.77 1.03
C HIS A 96 -4.69 -7.07 1.74
N THR A 97 -4.78 -7.04 3.07
CA THR A 97 -5.21 -8.19 3.87
C THR A 97 -6.66 -8.57 3.55
N ALA A 98 -7.55 -7.59 3.38
CA ALA A 98 -8.93 -7.80 2.99
C ALA A 98 -9.04 -8.44 1.59
N ALA A 99 -8.35 -7.90 0.58
CA ALA A 99 -8.32 -8.47 -0.77
C ALA A 99 -7.78 -9.90 -0.79
N LYS A 100 -6.73 -10.18 -0.01
CA LYS A 100 -6.17 -11.52 0.14
C LYS A 100 -7.16 -12.49 0.78
N LYS A 101 -7.92 -12.06 1.79
CA LYS A 101 -8.97 -12.86 2.41
C LYS A 101 -10.08 -13.19 1.39
N SER A 102 -10.57 -12.20 0.66
CA SER A 102 -11.60 -12.41 -0.37
C SER A 102 -11.12 -13.34 -1.48
N PHE A 103 -9.84 -13.22 -1.90
CA PHE A 103 -9.23 -14.14 -2.86
C PHE A 103 -9.29 -15.60 -2.38
N TYR A 104 -8.90 -15.87 -1.13
CA TYR A 104 -8.95 -17.23 -0.60
C TYR A 104 -10.38 -17.74 -0.46
N ALA A 105 -11.34 -16.90 -0.08
CA ALA A 105 -12.75 -17.28 -0.04
C ALA A 105 -13.28 -17.71 -1.43
N VAL A 106 -12.95 -16.96 -2.49
CA VAL A 106 -13.27 -17.35 -3.88
C VAL A 106 -12.59 -18.67 -4.24
N LYS A 107 -11.30 -18.82 -3.91
CA LYS A 107 -10.54 -20.04 -4.21
C LYS A 107 -11.16 -21.26 -3.53
N GLU A 108 -11.47 -21.17 -2.25
CA GLU A 108 -12.11 -22.24 -1.47
C GLU A 108 -13.50 -22.58 -2.02
N ALA A 109 -14.32 -21.57 -2.32
CA ALA A 109 -15.64 -21.79 -2.92
C ALA A 109 -15.54 -22.52 -4.27
N ARG A 110 -14.57 -22.16 -5.12
CA ARG A 110 -14.34 -22.85 -6.41
C ARG A 110 -13.91 -24.31 -6.20
N VAL A 111 -13.03 -24.59 -5.23
CA VAL A 111 -12.61 -25.95 -4.90
C VAL A 111 -13.79 -26.79 -4.39
N SER A 112 -14.57 -26.26 -3.45
CA SER A 112 -15.75 -26.94 -2.92
C SER A 112 -16.78 -27.23 -4.02
N ALA A 113 -17.05 -26.27 -4.89
CA ALA A 113 -18.01 -26.43 -5.97
C ALA A 113 -17.58 -27.46 -7.03
N THR A 114 -16.27 -27.73 -7.15
CA THR A 114 -15.70 -28.72 -8.09
C THR A 114 -15.42 -30.08 -7.45
N SER A 115 -15.40 -30.18 -6.12
CA SER A 115 -15.07 -31.40 -5.36
C SER A 115 -16.05 -32.58 -5.53
N GLY A 116 -17.24 -32.35 -6.09
CA GLY A 116 -18.23 -33.39 -6.44
C GLY A 116 -18.23 -33.81 -7.92
N ALA A 117 -17.34 -33.27 -8.76
CA ALA A 117 -17.23 -33.67 -10.16
C ALA A 117 -16.30 -34.91 -10.29
N PRO A 118 -16.60 -35.88 -11.19
CA PRO A 118 -15.68 -36.98 -11.42
C PRO A 118 -14.32 -36.42 -11.81
N GLN A 119 -13.26 -36.81 -11.12
CA GLN A 119 -11.90 -36.48 -11.52
C GLN A 119 -11.61 -37.15 -12.87
N THR A 120 -11.83 -36.43 -13.96
CA THR A 120 -11.12 -36.73 -15.20
C THR A 120 -9.66 -36.37 -14.95
N HIS A 121 -8.85 -37.38 -14.64
CA HIS A 121 -7.40 -37.29 -14.71
C HIS A 121 -7.02 -36.88 -16.14
N SER A 122 -6.95 -35.58 -16.39
CA SER A 122 -6.35 -35.03 -17.59
C SER A 122 -5.31 -34.04 -17.11
N GLY A 123 -4.05 -34.41 -17.29
CA GLY A 123 -2.91 -33.63 -16.83
C GLY A 123 -3.00 -32.22 -17.38
N THR A 124 -3.00 -31.25 -16.49
CA THR A 124 -2.83 -29.84 -16.84
C THR A 124 -1.85 -29.26 -15.86
N ASP A 125 -0.77 -28.75 -16.44
CA ASP A 125 0.44 -28.25 -15.82
C ASP A 125 0.18 -27.34 -14.61
N GLU A 126 1.03 -27.51 -13.60
CA GLU A 126 1.20 -26.57 -12.50
C GLU A 126 1.48 -25.17 -13.04
N ILE A 127 0.50 -24.27 -12.94
CA ILE A 127 0.78 -22.83 -13.05
C ILE A 127 1.52 -22.45 -11.76
N LEU A 128 2.85 -22.46 -11.84
CA LEU A 128 3.73 -21.99 -10.80
C LEU A 128 3.49 -20.50 -10.54
N LEU A 129 3.31 -20.16 -9.27
CA LEU A 129 3.17 -18.82 -8.68
C LEU A 129 4.34 -17.84 -8.97
N LYS A 130 5.22 -18.14 -9.92
CA LYS A 130 6.36 -17.27 -10.30
C LYS A 130 5.96 -16.11 -11.22
N ASP A 131 4.78 -16.16 -11.84
CA ASP A 131 4.37 -15.16 -12.82
C ASP A 131 3.55 -13.99 -12.24
N ILE A 132 3.38 -13.94 -10.92
CA ILE A 132 2.75 -12.82 -10.22
C ILE A 132 3.79 -12.20 -9.28
N SER A 133 4.84 -11.64 -9.87
CA SER A 133 5.80 -10.75 -9.20
C SER A 133 5.30 -9.32 -9.22
#